data_AF-A0A954JRL9-F1
#
_entry.id   AF-A0A954JRL9-F1
#
_cell.length_a   1.000
_cell.length_b   1.000
_cell.length_c   1.000
_cell.angle_alpha   90.00
_cell.angle_beta   90.00
_cell.angle_gamma   90.00
#
_symmetry.space_group_name_H-M   'P 1'
#
loop_
_entity.id
_entity.type
_entity.pdbx_description
1 polymer ?
#
loop_
_entity_poly.entity_id
_entity_poly.type
_entity_poly.pdbx_seq_one_letter_code
_entity_poly.pdbx_strand_id
1 'polypeptide(L)'
;MKLIIYDKCWDAIIDLPKTIQKKVPDFIKKFREDSKSSAIHLEPISTFRDPNLRTARVSQKYRAIIRVPDSGDMYHLLWIDNHDEAMAWAENKLFEWNANTQSYQVFTAPEVVAEQPVQQEAEIEPEAAGDTFLSGFDDEQLLRIGVPEILIPAVRKLDGLQGLEKMEAYLPV
;
A
#
# COMPACT_ATOMS: atom_id res chain seq x y z
N MET A 1 -2.64 21.10 -10.14
CA MET A 1 -2.84 19.87 -9.36
C MET A 1 -3.12 18.71 -10.28
N LYS A 2 -2.39 17.61 -10.13
CA LYS A 2 -2.62 16.36 -10.86
C LYS A 2 -3.13 15.30 -9.89
N LEU A 3 -4.19 14.60 -10.27
CA LEU A 3 -4.68 13.41 -9.57
C LEU A 3 -4.52 12.22 -10.51
N ILE A 4 -3.56 11.36 -10.19
CA ILE A 4 -3.27 10.09 -10.87
C ILE A 4 -4.09 9.01 -10.17
N ILE A 5 -4.64 8.07 -10.94
CA ILE A 5 -5.44 6.98 -10.40
C ILE A 5 -4.58 5.73 -10.50
N TYR A 6 -4.34 5.08 -9.36
CA TYR A 6 -3.71 3.78 -9.30
C TYR A 6 -4.58 2.77 -10.06
N ASP A 7 -3.97 1.92 -10.86
CA ASP A 7 -4.70 1.00 -11.75
C ASP A 7 -5.68 0.10 -10.98
N LYS A 8 -5.26 -0.49 -9.86
CA LYS A 8 -6.14 -1.33 -9.02
C LYS A 8 -7.22 -0.56 -8.27
N CYS A 9 -7.14 0.77 -8.22
CA CYS A 9 -8.26 1.56 -7.71
C CYS A 9 -9.50 1.37 -8.60
N TRP A 10 -9.33 1.06 -9.89
CA TRP A 10 -10.46 0.81 -10.78
C TRP A 10 -11.25 -0.44 -10.41
N ASP A 11 -10.57 -1.51 -9.98
CA ASP A 11 -11.22 -2.74 -9.53
C ASP A 11 -12.13 -2.44 -8.33
N ALA A 12 -11.60 -1.71 -7.33
CA ALA A 12 -12.37 -1.24 -6.19
C ALA A 12 -13.60 -0.44 -6.62
N ILE A 13 -13.42 0.52 -7.52
CA ILE A 13 -14.50 1.38 -8.02
C ILE A 13 -15.56 0.54 -8.74
N ILE A 14 -15.18 -0.46 -9.54
CA ILE A 14 -16.10 -1.32 -10.29
C ILE A 14 -16.96 -2.17 -9.34
N ASP A 15 -16.43 -2.57 -8.20
CA ASP A 15 -17.13 -3.36 -7.18
C ASP A 15 -18.08 -2.55 -6.29
N LEU A 16 -17.93 -1.22 -6.24
CA LEU A 16 -18.83 -0.35 -5.47
C LEU A 16 -20.28 -0.41 -5.98
N PRO A 17 -21.29 -0.08 -5.14
CA PRO A 17 -22.65 0.11 -5.62
C PRO A 17 -22.74 1.15 -6.74
N LYS A 18 -23.56 0.91 -7.77
CA LYS A 18 -23.68 1.79 -8.96
C LYS A 18 -24.00 3.26 -8.63
N THR A 19 -24.70 3.50 -7.52
CA THR A 19 -25.00 4.86 -7.02
C THR A 19 -23.76 5.61 -6.55
N ILE A 20 -22.74 4.89 -6.06
CA ILE A 20 -21.47 5.44 -5.61
C ILE A 20 -20.49 5.56 -6.78
N GLN A 21 -20.44 4.58 -7.68
CA GLN A 21 -19.64 4.66 -8.92
C GLN A 21 -19.91 5.97 -9.68
N LYS A 22 -21.18 6.37 -9.79
CA LYS A 22 -21.61 7.62 -10.44
C LYS A 22 -21.13 8.90 -9.73
N LYS A 23 -20.71 8.83 -8.46
CA LYS A 23 -20.18 9.96 -7.69
C LYS A 23 -18.67 10.13 -7.85
N VAL A 24 -17.95 9.09 -8.24
CA VAL A 24 -16.49 9.13 -8.37
C VAL A 24 -16.01 10.21 -9.37
N PRO A 25 -16.63 10.39 -10.56
CA PRO A 25 -16.22 11.46 -11.47
C PRO A 25 -16.42 12.87 -10.89
N ASP A 26 -17.51 13.10 -10.15
CA ASP A 26 -17.79 14.37 -9.48
C ASP A 26 -16.79 14.63 -8.34
N PHE A 27 -16.44 13.60 -7.57
CA PHE A 27 -15.37 13.67 -6.58
C PHE A 27 -14.02 14.03 -7.23
N ILE A 28 -13.61 13.32 -8.29
CA ILE A 28 -12.35 13.59 -9.00
C ILE A 28 -12.33 15.02 -9.54
N LYS A 29 -13.44 15.50 -10.11
CA LYS A 29 -13.57 16.87 -10.60
C LYS A 29 -13.35 17.88 -9.46
N LYS A 30 -14.13 17.76 -8.37
CA LYS A 30 -14.03 18.64 -7.20
C LYS A 30 -12.64 18.61 -6.56
N PHE A 31 -12.02 17.44 -6.48
CA PHE A 31 -10.68 17.29 -5.94
C PHE A 31 -9.65 18.06 -6.77
N ARG A 32 -9.74 17.99 -8.11
CA ARG A 32 -8.85 18.72 -9.02
C ARG A 32 -9.07 20.23 -8.97
N GLU A 33 -10.30 20.67 -8.74
CA GLU A 33 -10.66 22.08 -8.57
C GLU A 33 -10.11 22.63 -7.25
N ASP A 34 -10.42 21.98 -6.12
CA ASP A 34 -9.91 22.35 -4.79
C ASP A 34 -9.92 21.16 -3.81
N SER A 35 -8.75 20.53 -3.67
CA SER A 35 -8.52 19.41 -2.75
C SER A 35 -8.53 19.79 -1.28
N LYS A 36 -8.41 21.09 -0.95
CA LYS A 36 -8.42 21.61 0.42
C LYS A 36 -9.80 22.11 0.85
N SER A 37 -10.78 22.04 -0.05
CA SER A 37 -12.15 22.44 0.28
C SER A 37 -12.70 21.58 1.41
N SER A 38 -13.51 22.21 2.27
CA SER A 38 -14.20 21.52 3.36
C SER A 38 -15.14 20.41 2.87
N ALA A 39 -15.56 20.41 1.60
CA ALA A 39 -16.35 19.33 1.04
C ALA A 39 -15.54 18.03 0.87
N ILE A 40 -14.26 18.15 0.52
CA ILE A 40 -13.36 17.00 0.30
C ILE A 40 -12.94 16.37 1.62
N HIS A 41 -12.75 17.14 2.70
CA HIS A 41 -12.25 16.62 3.99
C HIS A 41 -11.01 15.74 3.81
N LEU A 42 -9.93 16.31 3.27
CA LEU A 42 -8.68 15.61 3.06
C LEU A 42 -7.85 15.57 4.36
N GLU A 43 -8.02 14.52 5.16
CA GLU A 43 -7.49 14.48 6.54
C GLU A 43 -6.38 13.43 6.71
N PRO A 44 -5.33 13.72 7.50
CA PRO A 44 -4.36 12.73 7.96
C PRO A 44 -4.97 11.76 8.95
N ILE A 45 -4.51 10.51 8.89
CA ILE A 45 -4.87 9.48 9.86
C ILE A 45 -3.57 9.03 10.53
N SER A 46 -3.49 9.18 11.85
CA SER A 46 -2.28 8.90 12.62
C SER A 46 -1.94 7.41 12.70
N THR A 47 -2.92 6.53 12.51
CA THR A 47 -2.72 5.08 12.54
C THR A 47 -2.21 4.52 11.21
N PHE A 48 -2.24 5.30 10.13
CA PHE A 48 -1.70 4.85 8.85
C PHE A 48 -0.18 4.79 8.92
N ARG A 49 0.37 3.67 8.46
CA ARG A 49 1.81 3.46 8.46
C ARG A 49 2.55 4.38 7.49
N ASP A 50 1.93 4.69 6.35
CA ASP A 50 2.41 5.74 5.46
C ASP A 50 1.90 7.12 5.93
N PRO A 51 2.78 8.03 6.37
CA PRO A 51 2.41 9.34 6.89
C PRO A 51 1.87 10.30 5.83
N ASN A 52 1.92 9.93 4.54
CA ASN A 52 1.41 10.70 3.41
C ASN A 52 0.04 10.20 2.91
N LEU A 53 -0.51 9.13 3.51
CA LEU A 53 -1.87 8.72 3.21
C LEU A 53 -2.89 9.60 3.93
N ARG A 54 -3.93 9.98 3.19
CA ARG A 54 -5.04 10.80 3.63
C ARG A 54 -6.35 10.14 3.25
N THR A 55 -7.38 10.37 4.05
CA THR A 55 -8.74 10.03 3.67
C THR A 55 -9.43 11.24 3.07
N ALA A 56 -10.23 11.04 2.04
CA ALA A 56 -11.05 12.07 1.42
C ALA A 56 -12.50 11.60 1.31
N ARG A 57 -13.46 12.52 1.43
CA ARG A 57 -14.89 12.23 1.35
C ARG A 57 -15.34 12.13 -0.10
N VAL A 58 -15.83 10.94 -0.48
CA VAL A 58 -16.60 10.75 -1.73
C VAL A 58 -18.09 10.93 -1.45
N SER A 59 -18.56 10.45 -0.30
CA SER A 59 -19.91 10.70 0.22
C SER A 59 -19.92 10.55 1.74
N GLN A 60 -21.08 10.64 2.40
CA GLN A 60 -21.16 10.46 3.86
C GLN A 60 -20.62 9.10 4.35
N LYS A 61 -20.81 8.04 3.56
CA LYS A 61 -20.39 6.67 3.92
C LYS A 61 -19.11 6.20 3.24
N TYR A 62 -18.67 6.88 2.17
CA TYR A 62 -17.58 6.38 1.33
C TYR A 62 -16.38 7.32 1.35
N ARG A 63 -15.20 6.73 1.50
CA ARG A 63 -13.92 7.43 1.56
C ARG A 63 -13.02 6.98 0.42
N ALA A 64 -12.25 7.93 -0.08
CA ALA A 64 -11.13 7.69 -0.96
C ALA A 64 -9.83 7.74 -0.15
N ILE A 65 -8.89 6.86 -0.45
CA ILE A 65 -7.53 6.88 0.08
C ILE A 65 -6.63 7.57 -0.95
N ILE A 66 -6.05 8.69 -0.53
CA ILE A 66 -5.21 9.55 -1.35
C ILE A 66 -3.81 9.58 -0.76
N ARG A 67 -2.79 9.33 -1.59
CA ARG A 67 -1.42 9.67 -1.24
C ARG A 67 -1.12 11.09 -1.69
N VAL A 68 -0.77 11.95 -0.73
CA VAL A 68 -0.35 13.33 -1.01
C VAL A 68 1.12 13.38 -1.42
N PRO A 69 1.53 14.33 -2.27
CA PRO A 69 2.93 14.46 -2.66
C PRO A 69 3.81 14.87 -1.48
N ASP A 70 5.05 14.36 -1.43
CA ASP A 70 6.09 14.91 -0.53
C ASP A 70 6.48 16.33 -0.97
N SER A 71 6.48 16.56 -2.29
CA SER A 71 6.71 17.87 -2.91
C SER A 71 5.95 18.00 -4.24
N GLY A 72 5.59 19.23 -4.60
CA GLY A 72 4.83 19.51 -5.82
C GLY A 72 3.32 19.29 -5.67
N ASP A 73 2.65 18.89 -6.74
CA ASP A 73 1.18 18.89 -6.84
C ASP A 73 0.59 17.58 -7.39
N MET A 74 1.31 16.46 -7.28
CA MET A 74 0.93 15.15 -7.79
C MET A 74 0.35 14.25 -6.70
N TYR A 75 -0.96 14.07 -6.72
CA TYR A 75 -1.72 13.23 -5.81
C TYR A 75 -2.03 11.88 -6.47
N HIS A 76 -2.12 10.83 -5.67
CA HIS A 76 -2.49 9.49 -6.15
C HIS A 76 -3.75 9.01 -5.46
N LEU A 77 -4.80 8.72 -6.23
CA LEU A 77 -5.99 8.02 -5.75
C LEU A 77 -5.70 6.51 -5.77
N LEU A 78 -5.68 5.90 -4.57
CA LEU A 78 -5.26 4.51 -4.41
C LEU A 78 -6.43 3.54 -4.20
N TRP A 79 -7.48 3.98 -3.49
CA TRP A 79 -8.60 3.13 -3.11
C TRP A 79 -9.86 3.95 -2.88
N ILE A 80 -11.05 3.37 -3.10
CA ILE A 80 -12.33 3.94 -2.69
C ILE A 80 -13.19 2.84 -2.09
N ASP A 81 -13.71 3.06 -0.88
CA ASP A 81 -14.58 2.10 -0.21
C ASP A 81 -15.52 2.77 0.80
N ASN A 82 -16.35 1.97 1.45
CA ASN A 82 -17.01 2.35 2.69
C ASN A 82 -15.97 2.72 3.76
N HIS A 83 -16.40 3.54 4.72
CA HIS A 83 -15.52 4.24 5.64
C HIS A 83 -14.53 3.32 6.35
N ASP A 84 -15.02 2.25 6.97
CA ASP A 84 -14.21 1.41 7.84
C ASP A 84 -13.30 0.50 7.02
N GLU A 85 -13.77 0.01 5.88
CA GLU A 85 -13.02 -0.82 4.94
C GLU A 85 -11.90 -0.03 4.27
N ALA A 86 -12.14 1.23 3.90
CA ALA A 86 -11.11 2.11 3.36
C ALA A 86 -10.01 2.38 4.41
N MET A 87 -10.40 2.58 5.67
CA MET A 87 -9.46 2.78 6.77
C MET A 87 -8.62 1.53 7.02
N ALA A 88 -9.26 0.36 7.13
CA ALA A 88 -8.58 -0.92 7.33
C ALA A 88 -7.65 -1.26 6.16
N TRP A 89 -8.07 -0.99 4.92
CA TRP A 89 -7.24 -1.21 3.74
C TRP A 89 -5.96 -0.38 3.81
N ALA A 90 -6.05 0.88 4.22
CA ALA A 90 -4.95 1.86 4.20
C ALA A 90 -3.99 1.74 5.41
N GLU A 91 -4.44 1.16 6.52
CA GLU A 91 -3.72 1.14 7.80
C GLU A 91 -2.26 0.68 7.67
N ASN A 92 -2.05 -0.44 6.97
CA ASN A 92 -0.72 -1.03 6.77
C ASN A 92 -0.16 -0.82 5.35
N LYS A 93 -0.77 0.05 4.53
CA LYS A 93 -0.28 0.29 3.16
C LYS A 93 0.88 1.27 3.15
N LEU A 94 1.83 0.99 2.27
CA LEU A 94 2.93 1.88 1.91
C LEU A 94 2.84 2.21 0.42
N PHE A 95 3.14 3.47 0.08
CA PHE A 95 3.27 3.95 -1.29
C PHE A 95 4.69 4.45 -1.52
N GLU A 96 5.47 3.74 -2.33
CA GLU A 96 6.89 4.04 -2.51
C GLU A 96 7.31 4.03 -3.98
N TRP A 97 8.36 4.78 -4.30
CA TRP A 97 8.98 4.75 -5.63
C TRP A 97 10.05 3.66 -5.68
N ASN A 98 9.90 2.71 -6.59
CA ASN A 98 10.93 1.72 -6.84
C ASN A 98 11.87 2.20 -7.95
N ALA A 99 13.11 2.50 -7.58
CA ALA A 99 14.12 3.01 -8.51
C ALA A 99 14.60 1.98 -9.54
N ASN A 100 14.43 0.68 -9.27
CA ASN A 100 14.83 -0.37 -10.21
C ASN A 100 13.77 -0.59 -11.29
N THR A 101 12.49 -0.61 -10.89
CA THR A 101 11.37 -0.79 -11.84
C THR A 101 10.86 0.52 -12.43
N GLN A 102 11.32 1.67 -11.91
CA GLN A 102 10.92 3.02 -12.33
C GLN A 102 9.39 3.20 -12.25
N SER A 103 8.79 2.70 -11.16
CA SER A 103 7.36 2.74 -10.95
C SER A 103 7.01 2.95 -9.47
N TYR A 104 5.81 3.48 -9.23
CA TYR A 104 5.26 3.51 -7.88
C TYR A 104 4.70 2.14 -7.50
N GLN A 105 4.95 1.74 -6.27
CA GLN A 105 4.49 0.50 -5.69
C GLN A 105 3.56 0.79 -4.53
N VAL A 106 2.45 0.06 -4.47
CA VAL A 106 1.52 0.05 -3.35
C VAL A 106 1.52 -1.35 -2.77
N PHE A 107 1.88 -1.48 -1.50
CA PHE A 107 2.07 -2.78 -0.88
C PHE A 107 1.75 -2.74 0.60
N THR A 108 1.53 -3.92 1.20
CA THR A 108 1.19 -4.02 2.63
C THR A 108 2.47 -4.26 3.42
N ALA A 109 2.80 -3.35 4.32
CA ALA A 109 3.88 -3.60 5.27
C ALA A 109 3.50 -4.77 6.18
N PRO A 110 4.45 -5.66 6.50
CA PRO A 110 4.19 -6.70 7.49
C PRO A 110 3.90 -6.02 8.83
N GLU A 111 2.90 -6.51 9.57
CA GLU A 111 2.70 -6.09 10.96
C GLU A 111 4.01 -6.35 11.69
N VAL A 112 4.75 -5.28 11.99
CA VAL A 112 5.79 -5.38 12.99
C VAL A 112 4.98 -5.40 14.27
N VAL A 113 4.75 -6.59 14.81
CA VAL A 113 4.23 -6.74 16.17
C VAL A 113 5.18 -5.92 17.04
N ALA A 114 4.74 -4.72 17.42
CA ALA A 114 5.48 -3.88 18.32
C ALA A 114 5.60 -4.63 19.65
N GLU A 115 6.85 -4.95 20.00
CA GLU A 115 7.33 -5.26 21.34
C GLU A 115 6.63 -6.41 22.09
N GLN A 116 7.16 -7.61 21.92
CA GLN A 116 7.45 -8.42 23.10
C GLN A 116 8.96 -8.35 23.38
N PRO A 117 9.40 -7.94 24.59
CA PRO A 117 10.78 -8.10 24.98
C PRO A 117 10.96 -9.59 25.32
N VAL A 118 11.23 -10.42 24.31
CA VAL A 118 11.76 -11.75 24.59
C VAL A 118 13.27 -11.57 24.74
N GLN A 119 13.67 -11.40 25.99
CA GLN A 119 14.98 -11.86 26.44
C GLN A 119 15.08 -13.33 26.06
N GLN A 120 15.74 -13.61 24.95
CA GLN A 120 16.41 -14.88 24.77
C GLN A 120 17.65 -14.61 23.93
N GLU A 121 18.77 -14.48 24.63
CA GLU A 121 20.06 -14.94 24.13
C GLU A 121 19.88 -16.41 23.75
N ALA A 122 19.37 -16.65 22.54
CA ALA A 122 19.65 -17.86 21.81
C ALA A 122 20.79 -17.47 20.88
N GLU A 123 21.96 -18.01 21.19
CA GLU A 123 23.10 -18.14 20.30
C GLU A 123 22.58 -18.55 18.92
N ILE A 124 22.53 -17.61 17.97
CA ILE A 124 22.16 -17.90 16.59
C ILE A 124 23.41 -18.53 15.97
N GLU A 125 23.56 -19.85 16.17
CA GLU A 125 24.28 -20.64 15.19
C GLU A 125 23.68 -20.32 13.81
N PRO A 126 24.48 -20.07 12.77
CA PRO A 126 23.96 -19.93 11.43
C PRO A 126 23.42 -21.30 11.02
N GLU A 127 22.15 -21.57 11.35
CA GLU A 127 21.43 -22.69 10.75
C GLU A 127 21.58 -22.51 9.24
N ALA A 128 22.22 -23.52 8.66
CA ALA A 128 22.66 -23.52 7.28
C ALA A 128 21.56 -22.97 6.38
N ALA A 129 21.95 -22.07 5.49
CA ALA A 129 21.19 -21.76 4.29
C ALA A 129 20.94 -23.06 3.52
N GLY A 130 19.89 -23.79 3.91
CA GLY A 130 19.22 -24.72 3.02
C GLY A 130 18.69 -23.92 1.84
N ASP A 131 18.70 -24.50 0.65
CA ASP A 131 18.16 -23.87 -0.55
C ASP A 131 16.66 -23.55 -0.33
N THR A 132 16.38 -22.32 0.12
CA THR A 132 15.02 -21.78 0.10
C THR A 132 14.60 -21.56 -1.35
N PHE A 133 13.30 -21.38 -1.59
CA PHE A 133 12.75 -21.32 -2.94
C PHE A 133 13.41 -20.24 -3.82
N LEU A 134 13.94 -19.18 -3.22
CA LEU A 134 14.60 -18.06 -3.88
C LEU A 134 16.10 -17.92 -3.52
N SER A 135 16.75 -18.97 -3.03
CA SER A 135 18.19 -18.94 -2.69
C SER A 135 19.08 -18.58 -3.89
N GLY A 136 18.65 -18.91 -5.10
CA GLY A 136 19.37 -18.61 -6.35
C GLY A 136 19.34 -17.15 -6.80
N PHE A 137 18.63 -16.26 -6.11
CA PHE A 137 18.59 -14.83 -6.41
C PHE A 137 19.22 -14.02 -5.29
N ASP A 138 20.07 -13.03 -5.60
CA ASP A 138 20.56 -12.06 -4.61
C ASP A 138 19.52 -10.95 -4.32
N ASP A 139 19.77 -10.11 -3.32
CA ASP A 139 18.82 -9.06 -2.91
C ASP A 139 18.66 -8.00 -4.02
N GLU A 140 19.72 -7.72 -4.79
CA GLU A 140 19.67 -6.80 -5.92
C GLU A 140 18.72 -7.31 -7.01
N GLN A 141 18.77 -8.60 -7.30
CA GLN A 141 17.87 -9.27 -8.24
C GLN A 141 16.42 -9.24 -7.74
N LEU A 142 16.18 -9.47 -6.45
CA LEU A 142 14.84 -9.35 -5.85
C LEU A 142 14.29 -7.92 -5.94
N LEU A 143 15.11 -6.91 -5.64
CA LEU A 143 14.75 -5.50 -5.80
C LEU A 143 14.44 -5.16 -7.26
N ARG A 144 15.22 -5.69 -8.21
CA ARG A 144 15.06 -5.47 -9.65
C ARG A 144 13.76 -6.01 -10.22
N ILE A 145 13.24 -7.10 -9.66
CA ILE A 145 11.93 -7.64 -10.04
C ILE A 145 10.77 -6.99 -9.29
N GLY A 146 11.05 -6.03 -8.41
CA GLY A 146 10.03 -5.24 -7.73
C GLY A 146 9.66 -5.70 -6.32
N VAL A 147 10.45 -6.56 -5.67
CA VAL A 147 10.25 -6.86 -4.25
C VAL A 147 10.60 -5.60 -3.43
N PRO A 148 9.69 -5.08 -2.59
CA PRO A 148 10.02 -3.98 -1.68
C PRO A 148 11.10 -4.40 -0.67
N GLU A 149 12.02 -3.50 -0.36
CA GLU A 149 13.16 -3.77 0.53
C GLU A 149 12.72 -4.33 1.89
N ILE A 150 11.67 -3.75 2.48
CA ILE A 150 11.10 -4.19 3.76
C ILE A 150 10.53 -5.63 3.71
N LEU A 151 10.21 -6.15 2.54
CA LEU A 151 9.69 -7.51 2.35
C LEU A 151 10.77 -8.54 1.99
N ILE A 152 12.00 -8.14 1.67
CA ILE A 152 13.10 -9.06 1.35
C ILE A 152 13.31 -10.13 2.44
N PRO A 153 13.37 -9.81 3.74
CA PRO A 153 13.55 -10.82 4.77
C PRO A 153 12.43 -11.86 4.83
N ALA A 154 11.20 -11.48 4.44
CA ALA A 154 10.07 -12.40 4.37
C ALA A 154 10.15 -13.27 3.11
N VAL A 155 10.44 -12.66 1.95
CA VAL A 155 10.60 -13.33 0.65
C VAL A 155 11.71 -14.39 0.71
N ARG A 156 12.81 -14.11 1.42
CA ARG A 156 13.94 -15.04 1.63
C ARG A 156 13.57 -16.34 2.34
N LYS A 157 12.52 -16.31 3.17
CA LYS A 157 12.05 -17.46 3.96
C LYS A 157 11.03 -18.33 3.24
N LEU A 158 10.68 -18.00 1.99
CA LEU A 158 9.74 -18.79 1.21
C LEU A 158 10.33 -20.17 0.86
N ASP A 159 9.51 -21.20 1.05
CA ASP A 159 9.84 -22.61 0.82
C ASP A 159 9.29 -23.14 -0.52
N GLY A 160 8.41 -22.39 -1.18
CA GLY A 160 7.86 -22.76 -2.49
C GLY A 160 6.83 -21.78 -3.03
N LEU A 161 6.22 -22.16 -4.16
CA LEU A 161 5.15 -21.40 -4.83
C LEU A 161 3.94 -21.14 -3.92
N GLN A 162 3.54 -22.11 -3.10
CA GLN A 162 2.42 -21.94 -2.16
C GLN A 162 2.71 -20.86 -1.09
N GLY A 163 3.96 -20.73 -0.66
CA GLY A 163 4.39 -19.66 0.23
C GLY A 163 4.32 -18.30 -0.47
N LEU A 164 4.73 -18.24 -1.73
CA LEU A 164 4.66 -17.03 -2.56
C LEU A 164 3.20 -16.58 -2.79
N GLU A 165 2.30 -17.51 -3.11
CA GLU A 165 0.86 -17.23 -3.27
C GLU A 165 0.26 -16.60 -2.00
N LYS A 166 0.63 -17.10 -0.82
CA LYS A 166 0.18 -16.50 0.45
C LYS A 166 0.74 -15.10 0.68
N MET A 167 1.88 -14.77 0.08
CA MET A 167 2.52 -13.46 0.19
C MET A 167 1.95 -12.43 -0.81
N GLU A 168 1.13 -12.86 -1.78
CA GLU A 168 0.52 -11.98 -2.79
C GLU A 168 -0.17 -10.75 -2.18
N ALA A 169 -0.85 -10.91 -1.05
CA ALA A 169 -1.54 -9.83 -0.35
C ALA A 169 -0.62 -8.72 0.20
N TYR A 170 0.69 -9.00 0.30
CA TYR A 170 1.70 -8.08 0.81
C TYR A 170 2.58 -7.50 -0.29
N LEU A 171 2.73 -8.20 -1.41
CA LEU A 171 3.60 -7.78 -2.50
C LEU A 171 2.92 -6.72 -3.39
N PRO A 172 3.70 -5.85 -4.04
CA PRO A 172 3.20 -5.02 -5.13
C PRO A 172 2.84 -5.93 -6.29
N VAL A 173 1.54 -6.10 -6.54
CA VAL A 173 0.98 -6.81 -7.67
C VAL A 173 0.16 -5.88 -8.52
#